data_AF-A0A5C6CYW8-F1
#
_entry.id   AF-A0A5C6CYW8-F1
#
_cell.length_a   1.000
_cell.length_b   1.000
_cell.length_c   1.000
_cell.angle_alpha   90.00
_cell.angle_beta   90.00
_cell.angle_gamma   90.00
#
_symmetry.space_group_name_H-M   'P 1'
#
loop_
_entity.id
_entity.type
_entity.pdbx_description
1 polymer ?
#
loop_
_entity_poly.entity_id
_entity_poly.type
_entity_poly.pdbx_seq_one_letter_code
_entity_poly.pdbx_strand_id
1 'polypeptide(L)'
;MKYTLKILMIGCAVWASSLQANAQVTVDVDMGKNWLGYMNVSELPENGGAFVFGSPWGTDDLVAKFSTSPSKLTLTPNTIGDPNEFWYQNTTGTAPDPLNPGGPGQAGNKTMEANMYVEETDTYAGQTVTFEGSIISNTLSSVLGTYGDYLTKVFIKDFAPDYSSFNVSEEIIDEGTTSFSINLLTDSGLGRHVQYGFATTGANVWVTDVGNFGTVEIAAVGSVAIPGDFDGDGDVDGHDFLVWQRDLNVGTLSEWQDNYGAPPLAASLSAVPEPSTCVIGLLLALGASSMGSRRRTCS
;
A
#
# COMPACT_ATOMS: atom_id res chain seq x y z
N MET A 1 -5.79 -77.06 25.83
CA MET A 1 -4.91 -75.88 25.71
C MET A 1 -5.74 -74.73 25.16
N LYS A 2 -5.94 -73.68 25.95
CA LYS A 2 -6.73 -72.48 25.59
C LYS A 2 -5.76 -71.42 25.08
N TYR A 3 -5.85 -71.03 23.81
CA TYR A 3 -5.18 -69.83 23.30
C TYR A 3 -6.24 -68.85 22.83
N THR A 4 -6.57 -67.90 23.71
CA THR A 4 -7.44 -66.77 23.38
C THR A 4 -6.52 -65.64 22.90
N LEU A 5 -6.50 -65.40 21.59
CA LEU A 5 -5.73 -64.34 20.96
C LEU A 5 -6.41 -63.00 21.29
N LYS A 6 -5.87 -62.27 22.27
CA LYS A 6 -6.25 -60.86 22.52
C LYS A 6 -5.51 -59.98 21.53
N ILE A 7 -6.20 -59.55 20.48
CA ILE A 7 -5.73 -58.49 19.59
C ILE A 7 -5.85 -57.16 20.36
N LEU A 8 -4.72 -56.67 20.87
CA LEU A 8 -4.58 -55.34 21.43
C LEU A 8 -4.46 -54.37 20.25
N MET A 9 -5.55 -53.71 19.87
CA MET A 9 -5.47 -52.55 18.98
C MET A 9 -4.87 -51.37 19.74
N ILE A 10 -3.58 -51.13 19.55
CA ILE A 10 -2.95 -49.85 19.91
C ILE A 10 -3.38 -48.85 18.83
N GLY A 11 -4.43 -48.10 19.12
CA GLY A 11 -4.79 -46.94 18.31
C GLY A 11 -3.78 -45.83 18.56
N CYS A 12 -2.85 -45.61 17.63
CA CYS A 12 -2.09 -44.36 17.56
C CYS A 12 -3.07 -43.24 17.20
N ALA A 13 -3.55 -42.51 18.21
CA ALA A 13 -4.20 -41.22 17.99
C ALA A 13 -3.12 -40.23 17.56
N VAL A 14 -2.97 -40.05 16.24
CA VAL A 14 -2.20 -38.92 15.69
C VAL A 14 -3.01 -37.67 16.00
N TRP A 15 -2.66 -36.97 17.08
CA TRP A 15 -3.10 -35.60 17.31
C TRP A 15 -2.41 -34.73 16.26
N ALA A 16 -3.05 -34.55 15.11
CA ALA A 16 -2.69 -33.47 14.21
C ALA A 16 -3.06 -32.16 14.92
N SER A 17 -2.09 -31.54 15.58
CA SER A 17 -2.20 -30.13 15.96
C SER A 17 -2.31 -29.34 14.65
N SER A 18 -3.54 -28.97 14.28
CA SER A 18 -3.76 -28.03 13.18
C SER A 18 -3.12 -26.70 13.60
N LEU A 19 -2.03 -26.33 12.95
CA LEU A 19 -1.53 -24.96 12.99
C LEU A 19 -2.62 -24.11 12.35
N GLN A 20 -3.34 -23.33 13.17
CA GLN A 20 -4.30 -22.37 12.67
C GLN A 20 -3.50 -21.20 12.11
N ALA A 21 -3.29 -21.19 10.80
CA ALA A 21 -2.72 -20.05 10.11
C ALA A 21 -3.74 -18.90 10.17
N ASN A 22 -3.30 -17.69 10.51
CA ASN A 22 -4.14 -16.51 10.35
C ASN A 22 -4.44 -16.30 8.87
N ALA A 23 -5.62 -15.78 8.55
CA ALA A 23 -5.89 -15.33 7.19
C ALA A 23 -4.87 -14.25 6.80
N GLN A 24 -4.46 -14.26 5.54
CA GLN A 24 -3.52 -13.29 5.00
C GLN A 24 -4.19 -12.50 3.88
N VAL A 25 -3.94 -11.20 3.85
CA VAL A 25 -4.41 -10.30 2.80
C VAL A 25 -3.23 -9.45 2.34
N THR A 26 -3.14 -9.25 1.03
CA THR A 26 -2.19 -8.32 0.42
C THR A 26 -2.96 -7.14 -0.14
N VAL A 27 -2.48 -5.94 0.15
CA VAL A 27 -2.96 -4.66 -0.37
C VAL A 27 -1.82 -3.94 -1.07
N ASP A 28 -2.15 -3.10 -2.05
CA ASP A 28 -1.20 -2.35 -2.86
C ASP A 28 -1.61 -0.87 -2.98
N VAL A 29 -0.87 -0.12 -3.81
CA VAL A 29 -1.08 1.30 -4.05
C VAL A 29 -2.16 1.49 -5.13
N ASP A 30 -3.38 1.12 -4.79
CA ASP A 30 -4.55 1.17 -5.68
C ASP A 30 -5.22 2.55 -5.67
N MET A 31 -5.19 3.25 -6.80
CA MET A 31 -5.84 4.56 -6.99
C MET A 31 -7.38 4.49 -6.94
N GLY A 32 -7.98 3.31 -7.09
CA GLY A 32 -9.42 3.07 -6.96
C GLY A 32 -9.90 3.03 -5.51
N LYS A 33 -8.99 2.99 -4.53
CA LYS A 33 -9.34 3.07 -3.11
C LYS A 33 -9.70 4.48 -2.67
N ASN A 34 -10.46 4.55 -1.57
CA ASN A 34 -10.76 5.82 -0.93
C ASN A 34 -9.58 6.24 -0.04
N TRP A 35 -8.66 7.02 -0.61
CA TRP A 35 -7.55 7.60 0.12
C TRP A 35 -7.98 8.81 0.95
N LEU A 36 -7.56 8.81 2.20
CA LEU A 36 -7.81 9.85 3.21
C LEU A 36 -6.50 10.60 3.50
N GLY A 37 -6.65 11.83 3.97
CA GLY A 37 -5.54 12.67 4.39
C GLY A 37 -5.66 13.13 5.85
N TYR A 38 -4.54 13.12 6.56
CA TYR A 38 -4.41 13.70 7.89
C TYR A 38 -3.07 14.39 8.03
N MET A 39 -3.08 15.64 8.51
CA MET A 39 -1.87 16.41 8.73
C MET A 39 -1.59 16.53 10.23
N ASN A 40 -0.37 16.19 10.63
CA ASN A 40 0.19 16.54 11.93
C ASN A 40 1.16 17.71 11.75
N VAL A 41 1.01 18.75 12.56
CA VAL A 41 1.84 19.96 12.54
C VAL A 41 2.56 20.08 13.88
N SER A 42 3.88 20.15 13.82
CA SER A 42 4.75 20.41 14.97
C SER A 42 5.64 21.63 14.74
N GLU A 43 6.15 22.17 15.83
CA GLU A 43 7.26 23.12 15.78
C GLU A 43 8.49 22.46 15.17
N LEU A 44 9.35 23.26 14.53
CA LEU A 44 10.63 22.76 14.03
C LEU A 44 11.47 22.15 15.17
N PRO A 45 12.38 21.20 14.88
CA PRO A 45 13.29 20.63 15.88
C PRO A 45 14.08 21.69 16.65
N GLU A 46 14.50 22.77 15.96
CA GLU A 46 15.21 23.91 16.57
C GLU A 46 14.37 24.68 17.60
N ASN A 47 13.03 24.65 17.45
CA ASN A 47 12.05 25.24 18.36
C ASN A 47 11.53 24.22 19.39
N GLY A 48 12.16 23.06 19.51
CA GLY A 48 11.81 22.01 20.49
C GLY A 48 10.84 20.94 19.99
N GLY A 49 10.42 20.98 18.73
CA GLY A 49 9.67 19.87 18.12
C GLY A 49 8.26 19.62 18.66
N ALA A 50 7.71 20.57 19.44
CA ALA A 50 6.44 20.36 20.13
C ALA A 50 5.29 20.22 19.13
N PHE A 51 4.40 19.26 19.38
CA PHE A 51 3.16 19.13 18.61
C PHE A 51 2.30 20.40 18.77
N VAL A 52 1.79 20.92 17.66
CA VAL A 52 0.92 22.10 17.64
C VAL A 52 -0.53 21.67 17.47
N PHE A 53 -0.84 20.97 16.37
CA PHE A 53 -2.17 20.42 16.10
C PHE A 53 -2.13 19.31 15.06
N GLY A 54 -3.24 18.59 14.93
CA GLY A 54 -3.47 17.65 13.84
C GLY A 54 -4.93 17.69 13.40
N SER A 55 -5.17 17.49 12.10
CA SER A 55 -6.52 17.54 11.54
C SER A 55 -6.64 16.80 10.21
N PRO A 56 -7.85 16.33 9.83
CA PRO A 56 -8.10 15.77 8.51
C PRO A 56 -7.96 16.82 7.42
N TRP A 57 -7.14 16.51 6.41
CA TRP A 57 -6.89 17.36 5.23
C TRP A 57 -7.24 16.57 3.95
N GLY A 58 -7.54 17.25 2.85
CA GLY A 58 -7.68 16.59 1.56
C GLY A 58 -6.32 16.06 1.07
N THR A 59 -6.30 14.99 0.27
CA THR A 59 -5.05 14.45 -0.30
C THR A 59 -4.33 15.48 -1.20
N ASP A 60 -5.09 16.34 -1.87
CA ASP A 60 -4.55 17.47 -2.63
C ASP A 60 -3.85 18.51 -1.74
N ASP A 61 -4.38 18.77 -0.54
CA ASP A 61 -3.78 19.72 0.42
C ASP A 61 -2.52 19.13 1.06
N LEU A 62 -2.44 17.80 1.19
CA LEU A 62 -1.21 17.08 1.56
C LEU A 62 -0.16 17.09 0.44
N VAL A 63 -0.52 17.58 -0.75
CA VAL A 63 0.31 17.57 -1.96
C VAL A 63 0.72 16.15 -2.36
N ALA A 64 -0.24 15.23 -2.24
CA ALA A 64 -0.13 13.82 -2.59
C ALA A 64 -1.15 13.48 -3.68
N LYS A 65 -0.66 13.14 -4.87
CA LYS A 65 -1.49 13.10 -6.09
C LYS A 65 -1.29 11.83 -6.89
N PHE A 66 -2.40 11.22 -7.30
CA PHE A 66 -2.40 10.17 -8.32
C PHE A 66 -2.37 10.77 -9.72
N SER A 67 -1.61 10.16 -10.63
CA SER A 67 -1.73 10.32 -12.07
C SER A 67 -2.05 8.97 -12.71
N THR A 68 -2.71 8.99 -13.87
CA THR A 68 -3.09 7.78 -14.63
C THR A 68 -2.25 7.60 -15.89
N SER A 69 -1.25 8.44 -16.17
CA SER A 69 -0.39 8.28 -17.35
C SER A 69 0.99 8.87 -17.02
N PRO A 70 1.94 8.06 -16.51
CA PRO A 70 1.73 6.68 -16.03
C PRO A 70 0.93 6.63 -14.72
N SER A 71 0.39 5.45 -14.37
CA SER A 71 -0.24 5.21 -13.07
C SER A 71 0.78 5.29 -11.93
N LYS A 72 0.70 6.36 -11.13
CA LYS A 72 1.59 6.59 -9.99
C LYS A 72 0.97 7.51 -8.95
N LEU A 73 1.43 7.36 -7.70
CA LEU A 73 1.28 8.31 -6.61
C LEU A 73 2.55 9.16 -6.53
N THR A 74 2.41 10.48 -6.58
CA THR A 74 3.48 11.44 -6.35
C THR A 74 3.27 12.11 -4.99
N LEU A 75 4.26 12.00 -4.12
CA LEU A 75 4.34 12.65 -2.81
C LEU A 75 5.40 13.74 -2.85
N THR A 76 5.10 14.89 -2.25
CA THR A 76 6.01 16.04 -2.21
C THR A 76 5.99 16.68 -0.82
N PRO A 77 6.94 17.56 -0.48
CA PRO A 77 6.84 18.36 0.73
C PRO A 77 5.52 19.13 0.78
N ASN A 78 4.89 19.15 1.95
CA ASN A 78 3.65 19.88 2.12
C ASN A 78 3.88 21.39 1.86
N THR A 79 2.97 22.01 1.12
CA THR A 79 3.03 23.44 0.81
C THR A 79 1.92 24.21 1.49
N ILE A 80 2.17 25.48 1.84
CA ILE A 80 1.17 26.38 2.44
C ILE A 80 1.12 27.69 1.65
N GLY A 81 -0.07 28.05 1.16
CA GLY A 81 -0.27 29.29 0.39
C GLY A 81 -0.49 30.54 1.25
N ASP A 82 -0.39 30.43 2.57
CA ASP A 82 -0.56 31.52 3.53
C ASP A 82 0.81 32.09 3.94
N PRO A 83 1.10 33.38 3.68
CA PRO A 83 2.39 33.97 3.99
C PRO A 83 2.64 34.21 5.49
N ASN A 84 1.71 33.90 6.39
CA ASN A 84 1.82 34.20 7.81
C ASN A 84 3.10 33.64 8.48
N GLU A 85 3.64 34.38 9.47
CA GLU A 85 4.83 33.98 10.25
C GLU A 85 4.66 32.65 11.00
N PHE A 86 3.42 32.22 11.24
CA PHE A 86 3.13 30.90 11.76
C PHE A 86 3.73 29.80 10.85
N TRP A 87 3.65 30.00 9.53
CA TRP A 87 4.11 29.04 8.52
C TRP A 87 5.49 29.33 7.98
N TYR A 88 5.96 30.58 8.00
CA TYR A 88 7.21 30.95 7.35
C TYR A 88 8.12 31.77 8.26
N GLN A 89 9.42 31.63 8.03
CA GLN A 89 10.45 32.39 8.72
C GLN A 89 11.03 33.44 7.78
N ASN A 90 11.32 34.65 8.30
CA ASN A 90 12.04 35.69 7.55
C ASN A 90 13.56 35.45 7.59
N THR A 91 14.04 34.36 7.01
CA THR A 91 15.46 33.97 7.11
C THR A 91 16.36 34.75 6.17
N THR A 92 15.83 35.30 5.08
CA THR A 92 16.62 36.09 4.12
C THR A 92 16.75 37.56 4.52
N GLY A 93 15.88 38.06 5.42
CA GLY A 93 15.74 39.48 5.73
C GLY A 93 15.15 40.30 4.57
N THR A 94 14.70 39.65 3.50
CA THR A 94 14.15 40.28 2.29
C THR A 94 12.66 40.06 2.12
N ALA A 95 11.97 39.51 3.14
CA ALA A 95 10.53 39.36 3.10
C ALA A 95 9.84 40.73 2.93
N PRO A 96 8.86 40.87 2.01
CA PRO A 96 8.13 42.13 1.82
C PRO A 96 7.40 42.60 3.09
N ASP A 97 6.90 41.65 3.88
CA ASP A 97 6.27 41.87 5.17
C ASP A 97 6.95 40.98 6.23
N PRO A 98 7.70 41.55 7.20
CA PRO A 98 8.33 40.76 8.25
C PRO A 98 7.35 39.99 9.15
N LEU A 99 6.08 40.40 9.24
CA LEU A 99 5.03 39.72 10.02
C LEU A 99 4.34 38.61 9.22
N ASN A 100 4.48 38.63 7.89
CA ASN A 100 3.95 37.60 7.00
C ASN A 100 5.04 37.27 5.97
N PRO A 101 6.11 36.60 6.42
CA PRO A 101 7.32 36.48 5.63
C PRO A 101 7.23 35.47 4.50
N GLY A 102 6.15 34.72 4.35
CA GLY A 102 6.03 33.69 3.32
C GLY A 102 6.09 34.26 1.91
N GLY A 103 6.86 33.58 1.07
CA GLY A 103 7.17 33.97 -0.28
C GLY A 103 8.27 33.11 -0.87
N PRO A 104 8.59 33.27 -2.17
CA PRO A 104 9.67 32.52 -2.80
C PRO A 104 11.01 32.71 -2.07
N GLY A 105 11.68 31.59 -1.79
CA GLY A 105 12.96 31.51 -1.08
C GLY A 105 12.86 31.58 0.44
N GLN A 106 11.65 31.68 1.01
CA GLN A 106 11.44 31.77 2.45
C GLN A 106 11.26 30.39 3.03
N ALA A 107 11.86 30.17 4.19
CA ALA A 107 11.84 28.85 4.80
C ALA A 107 10.57 28.58 5.60
N GLY A 108 10.17 27.31 5.63
CA GLY A 108 9.08 26.84 6.49
C GLY A 108 9.39 27.03 7.96
N ASN A 109 8.33 27.21 8.76
CA ASN A 109 8.38 27.39 10.19
C ASN A 109 7.69 26.26 10.97
N LYS A 110 7.19 25.24 10.27
CA LYS A 110 6.53 24.08 10.87
C LYS A 110 7.02 22.79 10.23
N THR A 111 7.17 21.76 11.05
CA THR A 111 7.34 20.39 10.57
C THR A 111 5.96 19.80 10.31
N MET A 112 5.77 19.31 9.09
CA MET A 112 4.54 18.75 8.57
C MET A 112 4.74 17.25 8.42
N GLU A 113 3.86 16.43 9.01
CA GLU A 113 3.77 15.00 8.75
C GLU A 113 2.44 14.73 8.03
N ALA A 114 2.52 14.67 6.70
CA ALA A 114 1.40 14.42 5.80
C ALA A 114 1.13 12.91 5.73
N ASN A 115 0.05 12.45 6.36
CA ASN A 115 -0.37 11.06 6.32
C ASN A 115 -1.44 10.87 5.23
N MET A 116 -1.10 10.14 4.17
CA MET A 116 -2.03 9.72 3.12
C MET A 116 -2.24 8.21 3.21
N TYR A 117 -3.47 7.77 3.45
CA TYR A 117 -3.76 6.36 3.77
C TYR A 117 -5.15 5.93 3.34
N VAL A 118 -5.33 4.63 3.20
CA VAL A 118 -6.64 3.99 3.16
C VAL A 118 -6.96 3.50 4.57
N GLU A 119 -8.22 3.63 5.00
CA GLU A 119 -8.71 3.05 6.26
C GLU A 119 -9.83 2.05 5.98
N GLU A 120 -9.68 0.86 6.55
CA GLU A 120 -10.68 -0.21 6.47
C GLU A 120 -11.06 -0.64 7.89
N THR A 121 -12.36 -0.57 8.20
CA THR A 121 -12.88 -0.95 9.51
C THR A 121 -13.43 -2.37 9.46
N ASP A 122 -13.00 -3.22 10.37
CA ASP A 122 -13.39 -4.64 10.49
C ASP A 122 -13.05 -5.55 9.30
N THR A 123 -12.69 -5.01 8.14
CA THR A 123 -12.33 -5.79 6.93
C THR A 123 -11.11 -6.67 7.18
N TYR A 124 -10.10 -6.15 7.88
CA TYR A 124 -8.80 -6.81 8.04
C TYR A 124 -8.50 -7.33 9.45
N ALA A 125 -9.44 -7.20 10.39
CA ALA A 125 -9.23 -7.62 11.78
C ALA A 125 -8.85 -9.11 11.89
N GLY A 126 -7.80 -9.40 12.66
CA GLY A 126 -7.26 -10.74 12.89
C GLY A 126 -6.52 -11.35 11.70
N GLN A 127 -6.26 -10.58 10.65
CA GLN A 127 -5.50 -11.01 9.47
C GLN A 127 -4.06 -10.50 9.52
N THR A 128 -3.14 -11.24 8.89
CA THR A 128 -1.84 -10.70 8.50
C THR A 128 -2.03 -9.86 7.26
N VAL A 129 -1.92 -8.54 7.40
CA VAL A 129 -1.99 -7.58 6.29
C VAL A 129 -0.58 -7.36 5.76
N THR A 130 -0.38 -7.55 4.47
CA THR A 130 0.84 -7.19 3.74
C THR A 130 0.54 -5.98 2.86
N PHE A 131 1.30 -4.90 3.01
CA PHE A 131 1.24 -3.74 2.12
C PHE A 131 2.50 -3.67 1.27
N GLU A 132 2.32 -3.65 -0.05
CA GLU A 132 3.42 -3.67 -1.02
C GLU A 132 3.24 -2.65 -2.14
N GLY A 133 4.37 -2.28 -2.75
CA GLY A 133 4.39 -1.32 -3.85
C GLY A 133 5.77 -1.20 -4.48
N SER A 134 5.81 -0.56 -5.64
CA SER A 134 7.05 -0.25 -6.37
C SER A 134 7.41 1.21 -6.17
N ILE A 135 8.69 1.48 -5.89
CA ILE A 135 9.22 2.84 -5.79
C ILE A 135 9.85 3.18 -7.14
N ILE A 136 9.24 4.13 -7.84
CA ILE A 136 9.72 4.61 -9.14
C ILE A 136 10.94 5.51 -8.92
N SER A 137 10.81 6.46 -7.99
CA SER A 137 11.90 7.36 -7.63
C SER A 137 11.71 7.89 -6.21
N ASN A 138 12.82 8.14 -5.53
CA ASN A 138 12.86 8.98 -4.35
C ASN A 138 13.98 10.00 -4.56
N THR A 139 13.59 11.25 -4.79
CA THR A 139 14.49 12.39 -4.95
C THR A 139 14.26 13.43 -3.88
N LEU A 140 13.45 13.12 -2.86
CA LEU A 140 13.22 14.05 -1.76
C LEU A 140 14.55 14.47 -1.18
N SER A 141 14.68 15.77 -1.00
CA SER A 141 15.92 16.38 -0.58
C SER A 141 16.31 15.83 0.79
N SER A 142 17.33 14.98 0.79
CA SER A 142 18.13 14.65 1.99
C SER A 142 19.12 15.77 2.31
N VAL A 143 18.99 16.95 1.67
CA VAL A 143 19.83 18.10 1.96
C VAL A 143 19.56 18.49 3.40
N LEU A 144 20.50 18.07 4.25
CA LEU A 144 20.82 18.57 5.58
C LEU A 144 21.04 20.10 5.50
N GLY A 145 19.94 20.83 5.37
CA GLY A 145 19.86 22.26 5.56
C GLY A 145 19.24 22.57 6.93
N THR A 146 19.17 23.87 7.24
CA THR A 146 18.63 24.48 8.46
C THR A 146 17.22 24.02 8.90
N TYR A 147 16.54 23.15 8.14
CA TYR A 147 15.13 22.83 8.34
C TYR A 147 14.82 21.32 8.51
N GLY A 148 15.86 20.47 8.58
CA GLY A 148 15.75 19.02 8.79
C GLY A 148 15.55 18.21 7.51
N ASP A 149 15.71 16.88 7.62
CA ASP A 149 15.63 15.94 6.49
C ASP A 149 14.18 15.68 6.09
N TYR A 150 13.89 15.69 4.78
CA TYR A 150 12.62 15.18 4.27
C TYR A 150 12.68 13.65 4.20
N LEU A 151 11.67 13.00 4.76
CA LEU A 151 11.56 11.54 4.74
C LEU A 151 10.15 11.13 4.39
N THR A 152 10.01 9.96 3.76
CA THR A 152 8.72 9.31 3.57
C THR A 152 8.78 7.92 4.19
N LYS A 153 7.78 7.60 5.01
CA LYS A 153 7.58 6.26 5.54
C LYS A 153 6.41 5.59 4.86
N VAL A 154 6.52 4.29 4.64
CA VAL A 154 5.38 3.40 4.42
C VAL A 154 4.93 2.84 5.76
N PHE A 155 3.63 2.70 5.99
CA PHE A 155 3.11 2.12 7.23
C PHE A 155 1.87 1.24 7.04
N ILE A 156 1.68 0.33 8.00
CA ILE A 156 0.41 -0.29 8.36
C ILE A 156 0.18 0.02 9.84
N LYS A 157 -0.96 0.62 10.17
CA LYS A 157 -1.39 0.91 11.54
C LYS A 157 -2.70 0.16 11.81
N ASP A 158 -2.86 -0.36 13.02
CA ASP A 158 -4.08 -1.04 13.47
C ASP A 158 -4.53 -0.38 14.77
N PHE A 159 -5.57 0.45 14.68
CA PHE A 159 -6.11 1.22 15.80
C PHE A 159 -7.22 0.47 16.54
N ALA A 160 -7.25 0.69 17.85
CA ALA A 160 -8.41 0.33 18.67
C ALA A 160 -9.67 1.11 18.22
N PRO A 161 -10.89 0.61 18.52
CA PRO A 161 -12.14 1.22 18.07
C PRO A 161 -12.36 2.68 18.52
N ASP A 162 -11.66 3.10 19.57
CA ASP A 162 -11.71 4.45 20.11
C ASP A 162 -10.46 5.28 19.77
N TYR A 163 -9.59 4.77 18.89
CA TYR A 163 -8.29 5.34 18.51
C TYR A 163 -7.33 5.60 19.71
N SER A 164 -7.58 5.00 20.88
CA SER A 164 -6.77 5.22 22.08
C SER A 164 -5.37 4.60 22.02
N SER A 165 -5.17 3.65 21.11
CA SER A 165 -3.94 2.90 20.93
C SER A 165 -3.88 2.32 19.53
N PHE A 166 -2.68 1.98 19.07
CA PHE A 166 -2.48 1.30 17.81
C PHE A 166 -1.25 0.41 17.83
N ASN A 167 -1.27 -0.62 17.00
CA ASN A 167 -0.09 -1.35 16.57
C ASN A 167 0.40 -0.75 15.25
N VAL A 168 1.71 -0.81 14.98
CA VAL A 168 2.28 -0.26 13.75
C VAL A 168 3.41 -1.14 13.21
N SER A 169 3.46 -1.24 11.89
CA SER A 169 4.60 -1.70 11.12
C SER A 169 4.93 -0.58 10.14
N GLU A 170 6.17 -0.09 10.14
CA GLU A 170 6.59 1.03 9.28
C GLU A 170 8.03 0.88 8.83
N GLU A 171 8.33 1.43 7.66
CA GLU A 171 9.66 1.43 7.05
C GLU A 171 9.91 2.77 6.33
N ILE A 172 11.15 3.25 6.34
CA ILE A 172 11.54 4.47 5.62
C ILE A 172 11.82 4.09 4.16
N ILE A 173 11.31 4.89 3.22
CA ILE A 173 11.67 4.78 1.81
C ILE A 173 12.98 5.55 1.61
N ASP A 174 14.12 4.87 1.70
CA ASP A 174 15.43 5.47 1.46
C ASP A 174 15.70 5.72 -0.04
N GLU A 175 16.68 6.57 -0.34
CA GLU A 175 17.17 6.77 -1.71
C GLU A 175 17.67 5.44 -2.31
N GLY A 176 17.24 5.12 -3.52
CA GLY A 176 17.60 3.88 -4.21
C GLY A 176 16.76 2.66 -3.84
N THR A 177 15.81 2.78 -2.89
CA THR A 177 14.76 1.77 -2.67
C THR A 177 13.93 1.63 -3.94
N THR A 178 13.71 0.39 -4.41
CA THR A 178 12.95 0.10 -5.65
C THR A 178 11.58 -0.54 -5.39
N SER A 179 11.36 -1.08 -4.18
CA SER A 179 10.08 -1.62 -3.75
C SER A 179 10.01 -1.68 -2.22
N PHE A 180 8.80 -1.85 -1.69
CA PHE A 180 8.57 -2.14 -0.28
C PHE A 180 7.58 -3.30 -0.14
N SER A 181 7.68 -4.03 0.98
CA SER A 181 6.70 -5.03 1.38
C SER A 181 6.75 -5.18 2.89
N ILE A 182 5.84 -4.52 3.58
CA ILE A 182 5.72 -4.56 5.04
C ILE A 182 4.50 -5.38 5.43
N ASN A 183 4.53 -5.99 6.61
CA ASN A 183 3.38 -6.73 7.13
C ASN A 183 3.09 -6.42 8.60
N LEU A 184 1.82 -6.54 8.97
CA LEU A 184 1.34 -6.43 10.33
C LEU A 184 0.27 -7.50 10.58
N LEU A 185 0.44 -8.30 11.65
CA LEU A 185 -0.65 -9.11 12.18
C LEU A 185 -1.57 -8.19 13.00
N THR A 186 -2.79 -7.99 12.50
CA THR A 186 -3.79 -7.12 13.14
C THR A 186 -4.51 -7.85 14.28
N ASP A 187 -5.02 -7.07 15.22
CA ASP A 187 -5.83 -7.59 16.33
C ASP A 187 -7.18 -8.12 15.82
N SER A 188 -7.63 -9.24 16.37
CA SER A 188 -8.90 -9.88 16.03
C SER A 188 -10.14 -9.24 16.69
N GLY A 189 -9.96 -8.16 17.45
CA GLY A 189 -11.03 -7.40 18.09
C GLY A 189 -12.06 -6.88 17.08
N LEU A 190 -13.25 -6.56 17.57
CA LEU A 190 -14.28 -5.87 16.78
C LEU A 190 -14.06 -4.36 16.80
N GLY A 191 -14.41 -3.69 15.71
CA GLY A 191 -14.25 -2.24 15.50
C GLY A 191 -12.81 -1.82 15.22
N ARG A 192 -11.94 -2.71 14.72
CA ARG A 192 -10.54 -2.35 14.45
C ARG A 192 -10.45 -1.50 13.19
N HIS A 193 -9.70 -0.41 13.25
CA HIS A 193 -9.43 0.46 12.11
C HIS A 193 -8.02 0.20 11.60
N VAL A 194 -7.91 -0.49 10.47
CA VAL A 194 -6.62 -0.81 9.85
C VAL A 194 -6.35 0.23 8.79
N GLN A 195 -5.25 0.96 8.95
CA GLN A 195 -4.77 1.97 8.00
C GLN A 195 -3.50 1.49 7.33
N TYR A 196 -3.38 1.70 6.02
CA TYR A 196 -2.13 1.50 5.29
C TYR A 196 -1.89 2.66 4.34
N GLY A 197 -0.64 3.08 4.19
CA GLY A 197 -0.30 4.24 3.38
C GLY A 197 1.08 4.81 3.66
N PHE A 198 1.19 6.12 3.49
CA PHE A 198 2.44 6.86 3.49
C PHE A 198 2.39 8.05 4.43
N ALA A 199 3.52 8.34 5.08
CA ALA A 199 3.74 9.53 5.88
C ALA A 199 4.97 10.29 5.36
N THR A 200 4.75 11.44 4.73
CA THR A 200 5.84 12.33 4.28
C THR A 200 6.05 13.41 5.33
N THR A 201 7.25 13.47 5.89
CA THR A 201 7.63 14.40 6.95
C THR A 201 8.69 15.38 6.47
N GLY A 202 8.54 16.66 6.82
CA GLY A 202 9.55 17.69 6.63
C GLY A 202 9.02 19.09 6.91
N ALA A 203 9.86 20.11 6.78
CA ALA A 203 9.40 21.49 6.93
C ALA A 203 8.37 21.85 5.83
N ASN A 204 7.43 22.74 6.12
CA ASN A 204 6.52 23.23 5.07
C ASN A 204 7.31 24.06 4.03
N VAL A 205 6.91 23.97 2.77
CA VAL A 205 7.59 24.65 1.65
C VAL A 205 6.68 25.72 1.04
N TRP A 206 7.25 26.80 0.54
CA TRP A 206 6.47 27.78 -0.23
C TRP A 206 6.02 27.17 -1.56
N VAL A 207 4.79 27.43 -1.98
CA VAL A 207 4.12 26.74 -3.10
C VAL A 207 4.91 26.75 -4.42
N THR A 208 5.73 27.77 -4.69
CA THR A 208 6.54 27.85 -5.91
C THR A 208 7.90 27.15 -5.82
N ASP A 209 8.31 26.75 -4.62
CA ASP A 209 9.67 26.28 -4.35
C ASP A 209 9.74 24.76 -4.20
N VAL A 210 8.59 24.09 -4.13
CA VAL A 210 8.45 22.64 -3.93
C VAL A 210 9.30 21.81 -4.90
N GLY A 211 9.44 22.26 -6.15
CA GLY A 211 10.24 21.56 -7.17
C GLY A 211 11.73 21.46 -6.84
N ASN A 212 12.26 22.32 -5.96
CA ASN A 212 13.66 22.27 -5.51
C ASN A 212 13.91 21.17 -4.47
N PHE A 213 12.86 20.59 -3.89
CA PHE A 213 12.96 19.61 -2.81
C PHE A 213 12.71 18.17 -3.27
N GLY A 214 12.47 17.96 -4.57
CA GLY A 214 12.24 16.64 -5.15
C GLY A 214 10.90 16.03 -4.74
N THR A 215 10.72 14.77 -5.12
CA THR A 215 9.47 14.01 -4.97
C THR A 215 9.75 12.55 -4.65
N VAL A 216 8.77 11.87 -4.08
CA VAL A 216 8.68 10.40 -4.07
C VAL A 216 7.59 9.99 -5.06
N GLU A 217 7.93 9.07 -5.97
CA GLU A 217 7.00 8.50 -6.93
C GLU A 217 6.86 7.01 -6.66
N ILE A 218 5.61 6.58 -6.47
CA ILE A 218 5.24 5.21 -6.07
C ILE A 218 4.23 4.67 -7.07
N ALA A 219 4.31 3.38 -7.37
CA ALA A 219 3.38 2.63 -8.21
C ALA A 219 2.85 1.39 -7.46
N ALA A 220 1.74 0.83 -7.93
CA ALA A 220 1.32 -0.50 -7.50
C ALA A 220 2.37 -1.53 -7.93
N VAL A 221 2.41 -2.68 -7.25
CA VAL A 221 3.34 -3.74 -7.62
C VAL A 221 3.04 -4.20 -9.04
N GLY A 222 4.04 -4.10 -9.93
CA GLY A 222 3.90 -4.47 -11.33
C GLY A 222 3.42 -3.35 -12.26
N SER A 223 3.00 -2.18 -11.74
CA SER A 223 2.63 -1.00 -12.55
C SER A 223 3.81 -0.06 -12.82
N VAL A 224 5.04 -0.57 -12.85
CA VAL A 224 6.23 0.22 -13.16
C VAL A 224 6.02 0.85 -14.53
N ALA A 225 6.17 2.17 -14.67
CA ALA A 225 5.97 2.89 -15.92
C ALA A 225 6.61 2.13 -17.10
N ILE A 226 5.77 1.53 -17.93
CA ILE A 226 6.21 0.73 -19.06
C ILE A 226 6.28 1.68 -20.24
N PRO A 227 7.44 1.87 -20.89
CA PRO A 227 7.49 2.69 -22.09
C PRO A 227 6.47 2.12 -23.09
N GLY A 228 5.53 2.93 -23.57
CA GLY A 228 4.45 2.46 -24.45
C GLY A 228 3.10 2.23 -23.76
N ASP A 229 3.02 2.19 -22.43
CA ASP A 229 1.79 2.21 -21.62
C ASP A 229 1.31 3.66 -21.53
N PHE A 230 0.52 4.06 -22.53
CA PHE A 230 0.07 5.43 -22.72
C PHE A 230 -1.22 5.73 -21.96
N ASP A 231 -2.04 4.73 -21.70
CA ASP A 231 -3.25 4.90 -20.89
C ASP A 231 -3.02 4.68 -19.39
N GLY A 232 -1.83 4.17 -19.03
CA GLY A 232 -1.32 3.94 -17.69
C GLY A 232 -2.01 2.81 -16.95
N ASP A 233 -2.67 1.87 -17.65
CA ASP A 233 -3.37 0.76 -17.03
C ASP A 233 -2.45 -0.39 -16.59
N GLY A 234 -1.15 -0.26 -16.87
CA GLY A 234 -0.11 -1.20 -16.44
C GLY A 234 0.12 -2.33 -17.42
N ASP A 235 -0.41 -2.27 -18.64
CA ASP A 235 0.06 -3.05 -19.76
C ASP A 235 0.35 -2.19 -21.01
N VAL A 236 0.85 -2.82 -22.08
CA VAL A 236 1.12 -2.15 -23.36
C VAL A 236 0.37 -2.90 -24.44
N ASP A 237 -0.82 -2.43 -24.78
CA ASP A 237 -1.75 -3.13 -25.64
C ASP A 237 -2.38 -2.25 -26.72
N GLY A 238 -3.49 -2.69 -27.32
CA GLY A 238 -4.18 -1.93 -28.36
C GLY A 238 -4.83 -0.64 -27.86
N HIS A 239 -5.16 -0.55 -26.57
CA HIS A 239 -5.72 0.64 -25.95
C HIS A 239 -4.70 1.77 -25.90
N ASP A 240 -3.46 1.47 -25.53
CA ASP A 240 -2.36 2.43 -25.57
C ASP A 240 -2.15 3.01 -26.96
N PHE A 241 -2.16 2.14 -27.96
CA PHE A 241 -2.05 2.57 -29.35
C PHE A 241 -3.15 3.57 -29.72
N LEU A 242 -4.38 3.37 -29.23
CA LEU A 242 -5.48 4.31 -29.45
C LEU A 242 -5.31 5.62 -28.67
N VAL A 243 -4.73 5.59 -27.47
CA VAL A 243 -4.36 6.81 -26.73
C VAL A 243 -3.33 7.61 -27.50
N TRP A 244 -2.25 6.97 -27.95
CA TRP A 244 -1.23 7.60 -28.78
C TRP A 244 -1.78 8.17 -30.09
N GLN A 245 -2.70 7.46 -30.77
CA GLN A 245 -3.35 7.98 -31.98
C GLN A 245 -4.17 9.26 -31.74
N ARG A 246 -4.69 9.45 -30.52
CA ARG A 246 -5.49 10.63 -30.14
C ARG A 246 -4.64 11.77 -29.61
N ASP A 247 -3.49 11.47 -29.01
CA ASP A 247 -2.53 12.46 -28.52
C ASP A 247 -1.10 11.99 -28.79
N LEU A 248 -0.45 12.57 -29.80
CA LEU A 248 0.93 12.24 -30.16
C LEU A 248 1.97 12.78 -29.16
N ASN A 249 1.56 13.50 -28.10
CA ASN A 249 2.48 14.01 -27.08
C ASN A 249 2.71 13.02 -25.93
N VAL A 250 1.95 11.92 -25.86
CA VAL A 250 2.10 10.90 -24.80
C VAL A 250 3.35 10.04 -24.96
N GLY A 251 3.96 10.05 -26.14
CA GLY A 251 5.17 9.30 -26.45
C GLY A 251 5.32 9.03 -27.94
N THR A 252 6.18 8.07 -28.26
CA THR A 252 6.54 7.69 -29.63
C THR A 252 5.97 6.34 -30.01
N LEU A 253 5.67 6.15 -31.30
CA LEU A 253 5.24 4.84 -31.80
C LEU A 253 6.26 3.73 -31.53
N SER A 254 7.56 4.06 -31.48
CA SER A 254 8.63 3.09 -31.18
C SER A 254 8.49 2.55 -29.77
N GLU A 255 8.21 3.42 -28.78
CA GLU A 255 8.05 3.00 -27.39
C GLU A 255 6.93 1.97 -27.25
N TRP A 256 5.79 2.18 -27.93
CA TRP A 256 4.72 1.18 -27.97
C TRP A 256 5.13 -0.11 -28.68
N GLN A 257 5.77 -0.01 -29.85
CA GLN A 257 6.20 -1.20 -30.62
C GLN A 257 7.20 -2.06 -29.87
N ASP A 258 8.15 -1.43 -29.16
CA ASP A 258 9.22 -2.10 -28.45
C ASP A 258 8.73 -2.81 -27.18
N ASN A 259 7.57 -2.43 -26.65
CA ASN A 259 7.03 -2.93 -25.39
C ASN A 259 5.65 -3.60 -25.50
N TYR A 260 5.06 -3.69 -26.69
CA TYR A 260 3.75 -4.33 -26.88
C TYR A 260 3.69 -5.73 -26.24
N GLY A 261 2.74 -5.93 -25.33
CA GLY A 261 2.56 -7.13 -24.52
C GLY A 261 3.38 -7.17 -23.22
N ALA A 262 3.94 -6.04 -22.78
CA ALA A 262 4.57 -5.89 -21.47
C ALA A 262 3.54 -5.38 -20.43
N PRO A 263 3.62 -5.83 -19.16
CA PRO A 263 4.41 -6.97 -18.70
C PRO A 263 3.83 -8.25 -19.33
N PRO A 264 4.63 -9.32 -19.50
CA PRO A 264 4.12 -10.55 -20.11
C PRO A 264 2.87 -11.01 -19.37
N LEU A 265 1.73 -10.96 -20.05
CA LEU A 265 0.40 -11.27 -19.50
C LEU A 265 0.47 -12.55 -18.67
N ALA A 266 0.53 -12.40 -17.35
CA ALA A 266 0.51 -13.53 -16.44
C ALA A 266 -0.92 -14.05 -16.44
N ALA A 267 -1.16 -15.16 -17.14
CA ALA A 267 -2.43 -15.85 -17.04
C ALA A 267 -2.68 -16.19 -15.56
N SER A 268 -3.73 -15.63 -14.97
CA SER A 268 -4.16 -15.99 -13.63
C SER A 268 -4.57 -17.45 -13.62
N LEU A 269 -3.71 -18.31 -13.10
CA LEU A 269 -4.06 -19.69 -12.78
C LEU A 269 -4.90 -19.67 -11.51
N SER A 270 -6.12 -19.13 -11.58
CA SER A 270 -7.11 -19.45 -10.56
C SER A 270 -7.31 -20.97 -10.66
N ALA A 271 -6.95 -21.68 -9.60
CA ALA A 271 -7.28 -23.09 -9.51
C ALA A 271 -8.80 -23.19 -9.56
N VAL A 272 -9.32 -23.58 -10.72
CA VAL A 272 -10.74 -23.87 -10.89
C VAL A 272 -11.06 -24.97 -9.88
N PRO A 273 -11.96 -24.73 -8.91
CA PRO A 273 -12.37 -25.78 -7.99
C PRO A 273 -12.96 -26.92 -8.82
N GLU A 274 -12.24 -28.03 -8.96
CA GLU A 274 -12.76 -29.18 -9.66
C GLU A 274 -14.06 -29.62 -8.98
N PRO A 275 -15.14 -29.87 -9.73
CA PRO A 275 -16.34 -30.45 -9.16
C PRO A 275 -16.02 -31.86 -8.65
N SER A 276 -15.69 -31.96 -7.37
CA SER A 276 -15.88 -33.12 -6.50
C SER A 276 -15.64 -34.49 -7.15
N THR A 277 -14.41 -34.78 -7.56
CA THR A 277 -13.95 -36.16 -7.83
C THR A 277 -14.23 -37.10 -6.64
N CYS A 278 -14.29 -36.56 -5.41
CA CYS A 278 -14.71 -37.26 -4.21
C CYS A 278 -16.17 -37.73 -4.22
N VAL A 279 -17.10 -36.99 -4.85
CA VAL A 279 -18.53 -37.37 -4.89
C VAL A 279 -18.76 -38.50 -5.89
N ILE A 280 -18.09 -38.47 -7.05
CA ILE A 280 -18.13 -39.57 -8.02
C ILE A 280 -17.46 -40.82 -7.44
N GLY A 281 -16.32 -40.66 -6.72
CA GLY A 281 -15.66 -41.77 -6.03
C GLY A 281 -16.53 -42.41 -4.94
N LEU A 282 -17.27 -41.61 -4.17
CA LEU A 282 -18.17 -42.11 -3.12
C LEU A 282 -19.40 -42.82 -3.69
N LEU A 283 -19.97 -42.32 -4.80
CA LEU A 283 -21.10 -42.94 -5.49
C LEU A 283 -20.72 -44.28 -6.15
N LEU A 284 -19.50 -44.40 -6.69
CA LEU A 284 -19.00 -45.66 -7.24
C LEU A 284 -18.69 -46.70 -6.14
N ALA A 285 -18.16 -46.26 -4.99
CA ALA A 285 -17.92 -47.14 -3.84
C ALA A 285 -19.24 -47.68 -3.22
N LEU A 286 -20.28 -46.85 -3.15
CA LEU A 286 -21.61 -47.26 -2.67
C LEU A 286 -22.33 -48.17 -3.68
N GLY A 287 -22.17 -47.92 -4.99
CA GLY A 287 -22.70 -48.77 -6.05
C GLY A 287 -22.11 -50.18 -6.06
N ALA A 288 -20.78 -50.30 -5.92
CA ALA A 288 -20.08 -51.59 -5.88
C ALA A 288 -20.45 -52.44 -4.65
N SER A 289 -20.74 -51.80 -3.52
CA SER A 289 -21.16 -52.46 -2.28
C SER A 289 -22.55 -53.12 -2.38
N SER A 290 -23.43 -52.58 -3.22
CA SER A 290 -24.80 -53.09 -3.42
C SER A 290 -24.88 -54.30 -4.38
N MET A 291 -23.88 -54.48 -5.25
CA MET A 291 -23.80 -55.60 -6.19
C MET A 291 -23.17 -56.86 -5.59
N GLY A 292 -22.32 -56.72 -4.56
CA GLY A 292 -21.66 -57.84 -3.89
C GLY A 292 -22.59 -58.68 -2.99
N SER A 293 -23.70 -58.12 -2.52
CA SER A 293 -24.62 -58.79 -1.58
C SER A 293 -25.71 -59.63 -2.25
N ARG A 294 -25.92 -59.52 -3.57
CA ARG A 294 -27.00 -60.22 -4.30
C ARG A 294 -26.64 -61.61 -4.85
N ARG A 295 -25.41 -62.12 -4.65
CA ARG A 295 -24.96 -63.41 -5.24
C ARG A 295 -24.93 -64.61 -4.30
N ARG A 296 -25.58 -64.58 -3.13
CA ARG A 296 -25.63 -65.74 -2.23
C ARG A 296 -27.01 -66.01 -1.65
N THR A 297 -27.89 -66.61 -2.44
CA THR A 297 -28.93 -67.57 -1.96
C THR A 297 -29.60 -68.22 -3.16
N CYS A 298 -29.31 -69.51 -3.39
CA CYS A 298 -30.31 -70.58 -3.58
C CYS A 298 -29.56 -71.91 -3.77
N SER A 299 -29.72 -72.79 -2.77
CA SER A 299 -29.59 -74.25 -2.88
C SER A 299 -30.88 -74.84 -3.41
#